data_AF-A0A7W2G4T0-F1
#
_entry.id   AF-A0A7W2G4T0-F1
#
_cell.length_a   1.000
_cell.length_b   1.000
_cell.length_c   1.000
_cell.angle_alpha   90.00
_cell.angle_beta   90.00
_cell.angle_gamma   90.00
#
_symmetry.space_group_name_H-M   'P 1'
#
loop_
_entity.id
_entity.type
_entity.pdbx_description
1 polymer ?
#
loop_
_entity_poly.entity_id
_entity_poly.type
_entity_poly.pdbx_seq_one_letter_code
_entity_poly.pdbx_strand_id
1 'polypeptide(L)'
;MPIMDGNVLVNKIKTLRSDIYFIMISQVLDSELRGESYEAGIEFFINKPINKIEVKKVVSKVAEKVEMVSMLSKINQMFKTPDKNKENKNRNLIKIKHILGMLGMLGEKGTNDIIKICLYLIENNKNFVECNLDDLNSYLGDNSKVVKQRVRRAIKVGLTNIASMGIADYSDDIFHIYANVLFDFINVKAEMDFINHKRKTGGKVSINKFFEGLILKCQDL
;
A
#
# COMPACT_ATOMS: atom_id res chain seq x y z
N MET A 1 8.15 -39.80 -5.55
CA MET A 1 7.53 -39.57 -6.87
C MET A 1 8.65 -39.65 -7.89
N PRO A 2 8.50 -40.40 -9.00
CA PRO A 2 9.63 -40.73 -9.87
C PRO A 2 10.19 -39.56 -10.69
N ILE A 3 9.49 -38.42 -10.76
CA ILE A 3 9.85 -37.29 -11.64
C ILE A 3 10.20 -36.00 -10.85
N MET A 4 9.63 -35.82 -9.64
CA MET A 4 9.80 -34.60 -8.86
C MET A 4 9.91 -34.91 -7.38
N ASP A 5 10.86 -34.26 -6.72
CA ASP A 5 11.04 -34.35 -5.28
C ASP A 5 9.90 -33.65 -4.52
N GLY A 6 9.49 -34.23 -3.39
CA GLY A 6 8.40 -33.70 -2.56
C GLY A 6 8.70 -32.31 -2.00
N ASN A 7 9.92 -32.07 -1.55
CA ASN A 7 10.36 -30.76 -1.02
C ASN A 7 10.34 -29.71 -2.14
N VAL A 8 10.79 -30.07 -3.35
CA VAL A 8 10.75 -29.18 -4.52
C VAL A 8 9.32 -28.78 -4.88
N LEU A 9 8.38 -29.73 -4.82
CA LEU A 9 6.96 -29.47 -5.09
C LEU A 9 6.36 -28.52 -4.04
N VAL A 10 6.59 -28.80 -2.75
CA VAL A 10 6.08 -27.98 -1.65
C VAL A 10 6.60 -26.55 -1.78
N ASN A 11 7.90 -26.36 -2.00
CA ASN A 11 8.50 -25.04 -2.13
C ASN A 11 7.91 -24.26 -3.32
N LYS A 12 7.80 -24.88 -4.50
CA LYS A 12 7.15 -24.25 -5.67
C LYS A 12 5.71 -23.84 -5.37
N ILE A 13 4.91 -24.68 -4.73
CA ILE A 13 3.53 -24.32 -4.42
C ILE A 13 3.48 -23.21 -3.36
N LYS A 14 4.32 -23.27 -2.31
CA LYS A 14 4.37 -22.22 -1.27
C LYS A 14 4.76 -20.86 -1.82
N THR A 15 5.64 -20.78 -2.84
CA THR A 15 5.95 -19.51 -3.53
C THR A 15 4.77 -18.92 -4.31
N LEU A 16 3.84 -19.76 -4.80
CA LEU A 16 2.65 -19.32 -5.55
C LEU A 16 1.44 -19.10 -4.63
N ARG A 17 1.30 -19.94 -3.60
CA ARG A 17 0.15 -20.08 -2.71
C ARG A 17 0.63 -20.51 -1.32
N SER A 18 0.91 -19.52 -0.48
CA SER A 18 1.37 -19.74 0.90
C SER A 18 0.29 -20.31 1.83
N ASP A 19 -0.98 -20.18 1.44
CA ASP A 19 -2.19 -20.62 2.16
C ASP A 19 -2.48 -22.13 2.06
N ILE A 20 -1.77 -22.86 1.20
CA ILE A 20 -1.91 -24.31 1.07
C ILE A 20 -1.05 -25.01 2.12
N TYR A 21 -1.67 -25.93 2.87
CA TYR A 21 -1.01 -26.70 3.91
C TYR A 21 -0.62 -28.09 3.39
N PHE A 22 0.60 -28.53 3.74
CA PHE A 22 1.15 -29.80 3.29
C PHE A 22 1.38 -30.75 4.46
N ILE A 23 0.99 -32.01 4.25
CA ILE A 23 1.39 -33.13 5.12
C ILE A 23 2.26 -34.04 4.26
N MET A 24 3.50 -34.27 4.66
CA MET A 24 4.41 -35.16 3.93
C MET A 24 4.28 -36.59 4.45
N ILE A 25 4.25 -37.56 3.53
CA ILE A 25 4.25 -38.99 3.89
C ILE A 25 5.49 -39.63 3.29
N SER A 26 6.43 -40.05 4.14
CA SER A 26 7.68 -40.63 3.66
C SER A 26 8.26 -41.65 4.65
N GLN A 27 9.15 -42.50 4.15
CA GLN A 27 9.85 -43.54 4.91
C GLN A 27 11.21 -43.04 5.42
N VAL A 28 11.50 -41.75 5.28
CA VAL A 28 12.77 -41.16 5.69
C VAL A 28 12.86 -41.13 7.22
N LEU A 29 13.88 -41.83 7.74
CA LEU A 29 14.25 -41.88 9.15
C LEU A 29 15.34 -40.87 9.50
N ASP A 30 16.01 -40.33 8.49
CA ASP A 30 17.07 -39.34 8.62
C ASP A 30 16.50 -38.01 9.16
N SER A 31 17.10 -37.49 10.22
CA SER A 31 16.66 -36.26 10.88
C SER A 31 16.93 -35.01 10.04
N GLU A 32 17.97 -35.01 9.22
CA GLU A 32 18.37 -33.89 8.37
C GLU A 32 17.38 -33.72 7.22
N LEU A 33 17.06 -34.81 6.53
CA LEU A 33 16.04 -34.82 5.48
C LEU A 33 14.64 -34.46 5.99
N ARG A 34 14.32 -34.78 7.25
CA ARG A 34 13.07 -34.32 7.89
C ARG A 34 13.10 -32.81 8.11
N GLY A 35 14.23 -32.25 8.53
CA GLY A 35 14.43 -30.82 8.68
C GLY A 35 14.19 -30.08 7.37
N GLU A 36 14.80 -30.54 6.28
CA GLU A 36 14.63 -29.97 4.94
C GLU A 36 13.16 -29.93 4.50
N SER A 37 12.38 -30.95 4.83
CA SER A 37 10.95 -30.97 4.52
C SER A 37 10.16 -29.91 5.28
N TYR A 38 10.51 -29.66 6.55
CA TYR A 38 9.91 -28.57 7.33
C TYR A 38 10.33 -27.21 6.81
N GLU A 39 11.60 -27.02 6.45
CA GLU A 39 12.09 -25.80 5.81
C GLU A 39 11.40 -25.52 4.47
N ALA A 40 11.11 -26.58 3.70
CA ALA A 40 10.34 -26.47 2.46
C ALA A 40 8.88 -26.02 2.70
N GLY A 41 8.35 -26.14 3.92
CA GLY A 41 7.06 -25.55 4.31
C GLY A 41 5.93 -26.56 4.54
N ILE A 42 6.22 -27.78 4.97
CA ILE A 42 5.19 -28.72 5.46
C ILE A 42 4.77 -28.43 6.89
N GLU A 43 3.55 -28.84 7.25
CA GLU A 43 3.03 -28.74 8.61
C GLU A 43 3.40 -29.96 9.47
N PHE A 44 3.30 -31.14 8.88
CA PHE A 44 3.55 -32.40 9.55
C PHE A 44 4.13 -33.43 8.60
N PHE A 45 4.93 -34.32 9.18
CA PHE A 45 5.45 -35.50 8.54
C PHE A 45 4.77 -36.73 9.13
N ILE A 46 4.31 -37.65 8.28
CA ILE A 46 3.75 -38.95 8.66
C ILE A 46 4.71 -40.03 8.17
N ASN A 47 5.15 -40.87 9.10
CA ASN A 47 6.07 -41.95 8.77
C ASN A 47 5.35 -43.12 8.08
N LYS A 48 6.03 -43.76 7.13
CA LYS A 48 5.64 -45.07 6.63
C LYS A 48 6.23 -46.18 7.52
N PRO A 49 5.52 -47.29 7.76
CA PRO A 49 4.18 -47.62 7.27
C PRO A 49 3.09 -46.74 7.92
N ILE A 50 2.06 -46.39 7.13
CA ILE A 50 1.05 -45.41 7.53
C ILE A 50 0.24 -45.89 8.72
N ASN A 51 0.22 -45.11 9.81
CA ASN A 51 -0.61 -45.38 10.97
C ASN A 51 -1.93 -44.58 10.93
N LYS A 52 -3.07 -45.27 10.98
CA LYS A 52 -4.41 -44.64 10.92
C LYS A 52 -4.68 -43.64 12.05
N ILE A 53 -4.18 -43.90 13.26
CA ILE A 53 -4.34 -43.03 14.42
C ILE A 53 -3.53 -41.75 14.23
N GLU A 54 -2.28 -41.87 13.77
CA GLU A 54 -1.41 -40.73 13.46
C GLU A 54 -2.03 -39.86 12.37
N VAL A 55 -2.44 -40.47 11.25
CA VAL A 55 -3.09 -39.76 10.14
C VAL A 55 -4.30 -38.97 10.64
N LYS A 56 -5.21 -39.60 11.41
CA LYS A 56 -6.40 -38.93 11.92
C LYS A 56 -6.03 -37.71 12.77
N LYS A 57 -5.03 -37.83 13.64
CA LYS A 57 -4.61 -36.75 14.54
C LYS A 57 -3.90 -35.61 13.80
N VAL A 58 -3.01 -35.95 12.87
CA VAL A 58 -2.30 -34.98 12.03
C VAL A 58 -3.28 -34.21 11.15
N VAL A 59 -4.20 -34.90 10.47
CA VAL A 59 -5.20 -34.25 9.61
C VAL A 59 -6.14 -33.36 10.42
N SER A 60 -6.59 -33.79 11.61
CA SER A 60 -7.42 -32.96 12.51
C SER A 60 -6.70 -31.66 12.87
N LYS A 61 -5.43 -31.74 13.27
CA LYS A 61 -4.64 -30.54 13.62
C LYS A 61 -4.47 -29.58 12.44
N VAL A 62 -4.26 -30.10 11.23
CA VAL A 62 -4.16 -29.24 10.04
C VAL A 62 -5.52 -28.62 9.69
N ALA A 63 -6.61 -29.37 9.83
CA ALA A 63 -7.97 -28.86 9.63
C ALA A 63 -8.31 -27.73 10.63
N GLU A 64 -8.00 -27.93 11.92
CA GLU A 64 -8.15 -26.90 12.96
C GLU A 64 -7.34 -25.64 12.64
N LYS A 65 -6.11 -25.79 12.14
CA LYS A 65 -5.28 -24.65 11.69
C LYS A 65 -5.94 -23.89 10.52
N VAL A 66 -6.45 -24.61 9.52
CA VAL A 66 -7.18 -24.02 8.39
C VAL A 66 -8.40 -23.25 8.87
N GLU A 67 -9.18 -23.83 9.77
CA GLU A 67 -10.38 -23.19 10.34
C GLU A 67 -10.02 -21.94 11.13
N MET A 68 -9.00 -21.99 12.00
CA MET A 68 -8.55 -20.84 12.78
C MET A 68 -8.09 -19.68 11.89
N VAL A 69 -7.29 -19.96 10.86
CA VAL A 69 -6.85 -18.93 9.91
C VAL A 69 -8.04 -18.34 9.14
N SER A 70 -9.00 -19.18 8.74
CA SER A 70 -10.25 -18.74 8.12
C SER A 70 -11.07 -17.84 9.05
N MET A 71 -11.24 -18.23 10.31
CA MET A 71 -11.95 -17.44 11.33
C MET A 71 -11.29 -16.08 11.55
N LEU A 72 -9.97 -16.04 11.71
CA LEU A 72 -9.24 -14.76 11.85
C LEU A 72 -9.41 -13.87 10.61
N SER A 73 -9.38 -14.45 9.41
CA SER A 73 -9.63 -13.69 8.18
C SER A 73 -11.06 -13.12 8.14
N LYS A 74 -12.05 -13.89 8.58
CA LYS A 74 -13.46 -13.46 8.67
C LYS A 74 -13.64 -12.40 9.74
N ILE A 75 -13.02 -12.55 10.90
CA ILE A 75 -13.03 -11.55 11.98
C ILE A 75 -12.42 -10.23 11.47
N ASN A 76 -11.27 -10.28 10.80
CA ASN A 76 -10.67 -9.10 10.17
C ASN A 76 -11.59 -8.46 9.11
N GLN A 77 -12.37 -9.26 8.38
CA GLN A 77 -13.39 -8.74 7.46
C GLN A 77 -14.62 -8.17 8.19
N MET A 78 -15.03 -8.75 9.31
CA MET A 78 -16.15 -8.25 10.12
C MET A 78 -15.82 -6.94 10.84
N PHE A 79 -14.57 -6.76 11.30
CA PHE A 79 -14.09 -5.46 11.80
C PHE A 79 -14.00 -4.39 10.69
N LYS A 80 -13.94 -4.81 9.42
CA LYS A 80 -14.11 -3.96 8.22
C LYS A 80 -15.59 -3.87 7.84
N THR A 81 -16.47 -3.40 8.73
CA THR A 81 -17.90 -3.23 8.40
C THR A 81 -18.10 -2.22 7.25
N PRO A 82 -19.05 -2.46 6.33
CA PRO A 82 -19.31 -1.59 5.19
C PRO A 82 -19.84 -0.18 5.55
N ASP A 83 -20.53 -0.01 6.69
CA ASP A 83 -20.96 1.31 7.17
C ASP A 83 -19.80 2.17 7.68
N LYS A 84 -18.91 1.60 8.51
CA LYS A 84 -17.71 2.33 8.96
C LYS A 84 -16.75 2.63 7.81
N ASN A 85 -16.65 1.75 6.82
CA ASN A 85 -15.82 2.00 5.64
C ASN A 85 -16.39 3.11 4.75
N LYS A 86 -17.72 3.20 4.56
CA LYS A 86 -18.34 4.32 3.82
C LYS A 86 -18.18 5.63 4.59
N GLU A 87 -18.43 5.64 5.90
CA GLU A 87 -18.22 6.83 6.73
C GLU A 87 -16.75 7.27 6.76
N ASN A 88 -15.81 6.35 6.96
CA ASN A 88 -14.38 6.65 6.94
C ASN A 88 -13.91 7.12 5.56
N LYS A 89 -14.36 6.48 4.47
CA LYS A 89 -14.04 6.92 3.11
C LYS A 89 -14.59 8.32 2.85
N ASN A 90 -15.80 8.62 3.32
CA ASN A 90 -16.39 9.95 3.16
C ASN A 90 -15.65 10.99 4.02
N ARG A 91 -15.26 10.66 5.26
CA ARG A 91 -14.44 11.52 6.12
C ARG A 91 -13.07 11.79 5.50
N ASN A 92 -12.40 10.77 4.97
CA ASN A 92 -11.13 10.92 4.27
C ASN A 92 -11.27 11.75 3.00
N LEU A 93 -12.33 11.55 2.22
CA LEU A 93 -12.63 12.36 1.05
C LEU A 93 -12.81 13.84 1.40
N ILE A 94 -13.55 14.15 2.47
CA ILE A 94 -13.74 15.52 2.96
C ILE A 94 -12.40 16.13 3.38
N LYS A 95 -11.58 15.40 4.15
CA LYS A 95 -10.24 15.85 4.57
C LYS A 95 -9.32 16.13 3.39
N ILE A 96 -9.23 15.20 2.44
CA ILE A 96 -8.41 15.36 1.24
C ILE A 96 -8.86 16.60 0.47
N LYS A 97 -10.17 16.74 0.21
CA LYS A 97 -10.71 17.92 -0.49
C LYS A 97 -10.43 19.23 0.26
N HIS A 98 -10.51 19.21 1.60
CA HIS A 98 -10.21 20.39 2.41
C HIS A 98 -8.74 20.81 2.27
N ILE A 99 -7.80 19.87 2.40
CA ILE A 99 -6.36 20.16 2.21
C ILE A 99 -6.10 20.65 0.78
N LEU A 100 -6.60 19.94 -0.25
CA LEU A 100 -6.42 20.37 -1.64
C LEU A 100 -7.10 21.72 -1.93
N GLY A 101 -8.17 22.06 -1.21
CA GLY A 101 -8.82 23.37 -1.23
C GLY A 101 -7.94 24.48 -0.67
N MET A 102 -7.31 24.26 0.49
CA MET A 102 -6.36 25.21 1.07
C MET A 102 -5.13 25.44 0.17
N LEU A 103 -4.76 24.45 -0.65
CA LEU A 103 -3.69 24.56 -1.64
C LEU A 103 -4.16 25.18 -2.98
N GLY A 104 -5.45 25.52 -3.11
CA GLY A 104 -6.02 26.07 -4.35
C GLY A 104 -6.02 25.08 -5.53
N MET A 105 -6.10 23.78 -5.26
CA MET A 105 -5.98 22.73 -6.28
C MET A 105 -7.33 22.20 -6.80
N LEU A 106 -8.47 22.59 -6.22
CA LEU A 106 -9.78 21.96 -6.55
C LEU A 106 -10.20 22.10 -8.01
N GLY A 107 -9.72 23.12 -8.74
CA GLY A 107 -10.02 23.34 -10.15
C GLY A 107 -9.14 22.56 -11.14
N GLU A 108 -8.11 21.86 -10.66
CA GLU A 108 -7.13 21.19 -11.53
C GLU A 108 -7.62 19.85 -12.07
N LYS A 109 -7.35 19.56 -13.36
CA LYS A 109 -7.74 18.29 -14.00
C LYS A 109 -7.18 17.06 -13.29
N GLY A 110 -6.00 17.18 -12.67
CA GLY A 110 -5.35 16.09 -11.93
C GLY A 110 -5.89 15.87 -10.51
N THR A 111 -6.77 16.73 -10.00
CA THR A 111 -7.23 16.66 -8.61
C THR A 111 -8.07 15.43 -8.32
N ASN A 112 -8.93 15.02 -9.26
CA ASN A 112 -9.68 13.79 -9.10
C ASN A 112 -8.77 12.55 -9.08
N ASP A 113 -7.72 12.55 -9.91
CA ASP A 113 -6.71 11.49 -9.91
C ASP A 113 -5.99 11.43 -8.55
N ILE A 114 -5.59 12.57 -8.00
CA ILE A 114 -4.98 12.67 -6.66
C ILE A 114 -5.91 12.10 -5.59
N ILE A 115 -7.19 12.49 -5.59
CA ILE A 115 -8.18 12.01 -4.62
C ILE A 115 -8.33 10.49 -4.71
N LYS A 116 -8.52 9.95 -5.92
CA LYS A 116 -8.66 8.50 -6.14
C LYS A 116 -7.44 7.72 -5.66
N ILE A 117 -6.25 8.18 -6.01
CA ILE A 117 -4.99 7.53 -5.60
C ILE A 117 -4.85 7.60 -4.08
N CYS A 118 -5.06 8.76 -3.46
CA CYS A 118 -4.93 8.93 -2.02
C CYS A 118 -5.91 8.05 -1.24
N LEU A 119 -7.17 7.97 -1.66
CA LEU A 119 -8.16 7.08 -1.05
C LEU A 119 -7.75 5.61 -1.19
N TYR A 120 -7.28 5.20 -2.37
CA TYR A 120 -6.78 3.84 -2.59
C TYR A 120 -5.63 3.51 -1.64
N LEU A 121 -4.67 4.42 -1.47
CA LEU A 121 -3.52 4.21 -0.59
C LEU A 121 -3.93 4.06 0.88
N ILE A 122 -4.84 4.92 1.35
CA ILE A 122 -5.36 4.86 2.73
C ILE A 122 -6.14 3.56 2.96
N GLU A 123 -7.00 3.15 2.02
CA GLU A 123 -7.82 1.93 2.14
C GLU A 123 -6.97 0.65 2.18
N ASN A 124 -5.82 0.65 1.51
CA ASN A 124 -4.93 -0.50 1.43
C ASN A 124 -3.74 -0.42 2.39
N ASN A 125 -3.65 0.65 3.19
CA ASN A 125 -2.52 0.94 4.08
C ASN A 125 -1.16 0.82 3.37
N LYS A 126 -1.06 1.41 2.17
CA LYS A 126 0.13 1.36 1.30
C LYS A 126 0.79 2.73 1.19
N ASN A 127 2.10 2.72 1.00
CA ASN A 127 2.84 3.92 0.61
C ASN A 127 2.72 4.18 -0.90
N PHE A 128 2.90 5.42 -1.34
CA PHE A 128 2.88 5.74 -2.77
C PHE A 128 4.03 5.04 -3.53
N VAL A 129 5.18 4.84 -2.89
CA VAL A 129 6.32 4.11 -3.48
C VAL A 129 5.97 2.65 -3.81
N GLU A 130 5.12 2.03 -3.00
CA GLU A 130 4.63 0.65 -3.20
C GLU A 130 3.48 0.58 -4.20
N CYS A 131 2.99 1.73 -4.68
CA CYS A 131 1.86 1.82 -5.58
C CYS A 131 2.31 1.73 -7.03
N ASN A 132 2.07 0.58 -7.63
CA ASN A 132 2.13 0.47 -9.07
C ASN A 132 0.87 1.07 -9.71
N LEU A 133 1.00 2.26 -10.29
CA LEU A 133 -0.11 2.95 -10.96
C LEU A 133 -0.62 2.19 -12.20
N ASP A 134 0.17 1.30 -12.80
CA ASP A 134 -0.29 0.47 -13.90
C ASP A 134 -1.38 -0.53 -13.47
N ASP A 135 -1.34 -0.98 -12.22
CA ASP A 135 -2.35 -1.88 -11.65
C ASP A 135 -3.68 -1.16 -11.36
N LEU A 136 -3.68 0.18 -11.44
CA LEU A 136 -4.84 1.04 -11.20
C LEU A 136 -5.46 1.62 -12.48
N ASN A 137 -4.98 1.22 -13.66
CA ASN A 137 -5.47 1.76 -14.94
C ASN A 137 -6.99 1.61 -15.09
N SER A 138 -7.58 0.48 -14.68
CA SER A 138 -9.03 0.24 -14.73
C SER A 138 -9.82 1.12 -13.74
N TYR A 139 -9.20 1.49 -12.62
CA TYR A 139 -9.80 2.34 -11.59
C TYR A 139 -9.68 3.84 -11.90
N LEU A 140 -8.57 4.23 -12.55
CA LEU A 140 -8.25 5.60 -12.92
C LEU A 140 -8.87 5.98 -14.27
N GLY A 141 -9.11 5.01 -15.15
CA GLY A 141 -9.79 5.18 -16.44
C GLY A 141 -8.91 5.71 -17.56
N ASP A 142 -7.58 5.71 -17.37
CA ASP A 142 -6.59 6.23 -18.33
C ASP A 142 -5.24 5.55 -18.08
N ASN A 143 -4.29 5.72 -19.00
CA ASN A 143 -2.94 5.17 -18.88
C ASN A 143 -2.16 5.85 -17.75
N SER A 144 -1.47 5.05 -16.92
CA SER A 144 -0.65 5.49 -15.79
C SER A 144 0.30 6.65 -16.11
N LYS A 145 0.88 6.72 -17.31
CA LYS A 145 1.77 7.83 -17.73
C LYS A 145 1.01 9.15 -17.82
N VAL A 146 -0.18 9.13 -18.40
CA VAL A 146 -1.04 10.31 -18.55
C VAL A 146 -1.53 10.78 -17.18
N VAL A 147 -1.97 9.84 -16.34
CA VAL A 147 -2.39 10.14 -14.96
C VAL A 147 -1.25 10.74 -14.15
N LYS A 148 -0.05 10.13 -14.16
CA LYS A 148 1.14 10.66 -13.47
C LYS A 148 1.43 12.10 -13.89
N GLN A 149 1.31 12.40 -15.19
CA GLN A 149 1.56 13.75 -15.68
C GLN A 149 0.47 14.75 -15.29
N ARG A 150 -0.81 14.36 -15.30
CA ARG A 150 -1.91 15.22 -14.79
C ARG A 150 -1.74 15.52 -13.31
N VAL A 151 -1.45 14.49 -12.51
CA VAL A 151 -1.15 14.62 -11.08
C VAL A 151 0.02 15.57 -10.87
N ARG A 152 1.14 15.38 -11.58
CA ARG A 152 2.32 16.25 -11.49
C ARG A 152 1.99 17.71 -11.75
N ARG A 153 1.17 17.98 -12.78
CA ARG A 153 0.73 19.35 -13.13
C ARG A 153 -0.15 19.96 -12.04
N ALA A 154 -1.10 19.20 -11.50
CA ALA A 154 -1.94 19.68 -10.40
C ALA A 154 -1.12 20.00 -9.14
N ILE A 155 -0.20 19.10 -8.75
CA ILE A 155 0.72 19.34 -7.62
C ILE A 155 1.57 20.58 -7.86
N LYS A 156 1.99 20.83 -9.10
CA LYS A 156 2.77 22.04 -9.45
C LYS A 156 1.98 23.32 -9.21
N VAL A 157 0.68 23.34 -9.50
CA VAL A 157 -0.19 24.48 -9.17
C VAL A 157 -0.24 24.71 -7.65
N GLY A 158 -0.41 23.64 -6.86
CA GLY A 158 -0.35 23.74 -5.40
C GLY A 158 0.97 24.32 -4.87
N LEU A 159 2.10 23.88 -5.44
CA LEU A 159 3.43 24.44 -5.11
C LEU A 159 3.51 25.95 -5.40
N THR A 160 3.05 26.38 -6.57
CA THR A 160 3.04 27.80 -6.97
C THR A 160 2.13 28.64 -6.07
N ASN A 161 0.99 28.10 -5.64
CA ASN A 161 0.07 28.77 -4.70
C ASN A 161 0.70 28.93 -3.31
N ILE A 162 1.28 27.85 -2.75
CA ILE A 162 2.01 27.91 -1.46
C ILE A 162 3.16 28.91 -1.53
N ALA A 163 3.93 28.92 -2.62
CA ALA A 163 5.02 29.87 -2.80
C ALA A 163 4.51 31.32 -2.86
N SER A 164 3.43 31.59 -3.60
CA SER A 164 2.79 32.91 -3.65
C SER A 164 2.29 33.37 -2.28
N MET A 165 1.69 32.45 -1.50
CA MET A 165 1.23 32.72 -0.15
C MET A 165 2.38 33.09 0.78
N GLY A 166 3.48 32.32 0.76
CA GLY A 166 4.67 32.65 1.56
C GLY A 166 5.39 33.93 1.12
N ILE A 167 5.20 34.40 -0.12
CA ILE A 167 5.71 35.71 -0.56
C ILE A 167 4.84 36.83 0.04
N ALA A 168 3.52 36.64 0.06
CA ALA A 168 2.57 37.62 0.58
C ALA A 168 2.62 37.71 2.11
N ASP A 169 2.62 36.57 2.81
CA ASP A 169 2.74 36.46 4.25
C ASP A 169 3.50 35.19 4.63
N TYR A 170 4.72 35.38 5.14
CA TYR A 170 5.57 34.28 5.56
C TYR A 170 5.14 33.68 6.91
N SER A 171 4.28 34.36 7.65
CA SER A 171 3.74 33.93 8.95
C SER A 171 2.44 33.14 8.82
N ASP A 172 1.95 32.94 7.60
CA ASP A 172 0.71 32.21 7.32
C ASP A 172 0.82 30.75 7.77
N ASP A 173 -0.19 30.28 8.52
CA ASP A 173 -0.20 28.94 9.09
C ASP A 173 -0.27 27.84 8.01
N ILE A 174 -1.01 28.07 6.92
CA ILE A 174 -1.14 27.12 5.81
C ILE A 174 0.23 26.96 5.13
N PHE A 175 0.93 28.07 4.89
CA PHE A 175 2.30 28.05 4.38
C PHE A 175 3.22 27.24 5.29
N HIS A 176 3.27 27.55 6.59
CA HIS A 176 4.14 26.84 7.54
C HIS A 176 3.84 25.34 7.62
N ILE A 177 2.56 24.97 7.65
CA ILE A 177 2.14 23.57 7.76
C ILE A 177 2.51 22.80 6.48
N TYR A 178 2.17 23.33 5.30
CA TYR A 178 2.20 22.54 4.06
C TYR A 178 3.48 22.70 3.23
N ALA A 179 4.23 23.80 3.38
CA ALA A 179 5.45 24.02 2.61
C ALA A 179 6.46 22.89 2.78
N ASN A 180 6.69 22.44 4.02
CA ASN A 180 7.61 21.34 4.27
C ASN A 180 6.95 19.96 4.12
N VAL A 181 5.73 19.79 4.65
CA VAL A 181 5.04 18.50 4.69
C VAL A 181 4.74 17.98 3.28
N LEU A 182 4.28 18.84 2.35
CA LEU A 182 3.84 18.39 1.02
C LEU A 182 4.86 18.64 -0.09
N PHE A 183 5.67 19.70 0.01
CA PHE A 183 6.41 20.20 -1.16
C PHE A 183 7.92 20.25 -1.01
N ASP A 184 8.45 20.06 0.20
CA ASP A 184 9.83 20.40 0.57
C ASP A 184 10.09 21.90 0.55
N PHE A 185 10.51 22.43 1.69
CA PHE A 185 10.77 23.86 1.83
C PHE A 185 11.79 24.38 0.80
N ILE A 186 12.78 23.58 0.39
CA ILE A 186 13.78 23.99 -0.62
C ILE A 186 13.11 24.24 -1.99
N ASN A 187 12.17 23.37 -2.38
CA ASN A 187 11.45 23.54 -3.65
C ASN A 187 10.45 24.69 -3.58
N VAL A 188 9.80 24.89 -2.42
CA VAL A 188 8.94 26.06 -2.19
C VAL A 188 9.76 27.34 -2.31
N LYS A 189 10.90 27.43 -1.65
CA LYS A 189 11.78 28.60 -1.73
C LYS A 189 12.28 28.87 -3.15
N ALA A 190 12.67 27.81 -3.88
CA ALA A 190 13.07 27.93 -5.28
C ALA A 190 11.92 28.44 -6.18
N GLU A 191 10.68 28.05 -5.89
CA GLU A 191 9.50 28.58 -6.58
C GLU A 191 9.25 30.05 -6.23
N MET A 192 9.38 30.43 -4.97
CA MET A 192 9.25 31.82 -4.53
C MET A 192 10.27 32.74 -5.22
N ASP A 193 11.51 32.28 -5.31
CA ASP A 193 12.60 33.03 -5.95
C ASP A 193 12.41 33.11 -7.47
N PHE A 194 11.80 32.09 -8.09
CA PHE A 194 11.40 32.13 -9.49
C PHE A 194 10.28 33.14 -9.76
N ILE A 195 9.23 33.16 -8.93
CA ILE A 195 8.13 34.13 -9.01
C ILE A 195 8.66 35.57 -8.86
N ASN A 196 9.62 35.78 -7.96
CA ASN A 196 10.27 37.07 -7.75
C ASN A 196 11.42 37.39 -8.74
N HIS A 197 11.56 36.62 -9.82
CA HIS A 197 12.60 36.80 -10.84
C HIS A 197 14.06 36.73 -10.34
N LYS A 198 14.30 36.19 -9.15
CA LYS A 198 15.65 35.94 -8.59
C LYS A 198 16.29 34.69 -9.17
N ARG A 199 15.51 33.82 -9.80
CA ARG A 199 15.96 32.55 -10.38
C ARG A 199 15.29 32.31 -11.74
N LYS A 200 16.02 31.67 -12.67
CA LYS A 200 15.51 31.32 -14.01
C LYS A 200 14.56 30.11 -14.02
N THR A 201 14.58 29.28 -12.99
CA THR A 201 13.80 28.04 -12.89
C THR A 201 13.15 27.93 -11.53
N GLY A 202 11.90 27.47 -11.52
CA GLY A 202 11.13 27.24 -10.29
C GLY A 202 11.47 25.94 -9.56
N GLY A 203 10.76 25.73 -8.45
CA GLY A 203 10.81 24.53 -7.64
C GLY A 203 10.30 23.30 -8.38
N LYS A 204 10.81 22.12 -8.02
CA LYS A 204 10.34 20.84 -8.59
C LYS A 204 9.37 20.17 -7.64
N VAL A 205 8.39 19.48 -8.21
CA VAL A 205 7.44 18.68 -7.43
C VAL A 205 7.91 17.24 -7.30
N SER A 206 7.79 16.70 -6.09
CA SER A 206 7.95 15.27 -5.80
C SER A 206 6.56 14.67 -5.57
N ILE A 207 6.14 13.76 -6.46
CA ILE A 207 4.83 13.12 -6.36
C ILE A 207 4.77 12.26 -5.08
N ASN A 208 5.83 11.49 -4.81
CA ASN A 208 5.90 10.62 -3.64
C ASN A 208 5.76 11.42 -2.34
N LYS A 209 6.56 12.49 -2.18
CA LYS A 209 6.52 13.35 -0.99
C LYS A 209 5.16 13.99 -0.79
N PHE A 210 4.54 14.44 -1.88
CA PHE A 210 3.20 15.02 -1.82
C PHE A 210 2.16 14.02 -1.30
N PHE A 211 2.13 12.79 -1.83
CA PHE A 211 1.18 11.78 -1.36
C PHE A 211 1.47 11.31 0.06
N GLU A 212 2.72 11.09 0.42
CA GLU A 212 3.11 10.73 1.79
C GLU A 212 2.66 11.79 2.80
N GLY A 213 2.96 13.07 2.52
CA GLY A 213 2.52 14.16 3.39
C GLY A 213 1.00 14.35 3.43
N LEU A 214 0.31 14.12 2.31
CA LEU A 214 -1.16 14.22 2.24
C LEU A 214 -1.83 13.10 3.06
N ILE A 215 -1.30 11.87 2.98
CA ILE A 215 -1.77 10.73 3.76
C ILE A 215 -1.55 10.98 5.25
N LEU A 216 -0.35 11.42 5.64
CA LEU A 216 -0.01 11.76 7.01
C LEU A 216 -1.01 12.77 7.59
N LYS A 217 -1.30 13.85 6.86
CA LYS A 217 -2.28 14.85 7.30
C LYS A 217 -3.72 14.36 7.35
N CYS A 218 -4.06 13.31 6.62
CA CYS A 218 -5.38 12.67 6.74
C CYS A 218 -5.47 11.78 7.98
N GLN A 219 -4.35 11.23 8.47
CA GLN A 219 -4.26 10.35 9.63
C GLN A 219 -4.12 11.11 10.96
N ASP A 220 -3.45 12.26 10.97
CA ASP A 220 -3.14 13.05 12.18
C ASP A 220 -4.28 13.94 12.74
N LEU A 221 -5.55 13.76 12.29
CA LEU A 221 -6.71 14.62 12.68
C LEU A 221 -7.98 13.84 13.04
#